data_AF-A0A662XIX2-F1
#
_entry.id   AF-A0A662XIX2-F1
#
_cell.length_a   1.000
_cell.length_b   1.000
_cell.length_c   1.000
_cell.angle_alpha   90.00
_cell.angle_beta   90.00
_cell.angle_gamma   90.00
#
_symmetry.space_group_name_H-M   'P 1'
#
loop_
_entity.id
_entity.type
_entity.pdbx_description
1 polymer ?
#
loop_
_entity_poly.entity_id
_entity_poly.type
_entity_poly.pdbx_seq_one_letter_code
_entity_poly.pdbx_strand_id
1 'polypeptide(L)'
;MKWLIVAHLFLQSGRRRRLMMMDAEHSDLRASPDDAIRVTTPADAGQQRLTATYGLRALATVVFDIDSGQKLDALYPPTCGLSEAAKTSLAHLALPHSNNQDEGDTQFTVRFRDASDESVALSDLLFGFVLFRQQKDASRTRGYFQKALVLVSAKPYVDLYDRVLRVIGPLFFTAGPQALDAVYNNINAWYEALLLSTDGVVVFRSLC
;
A
#
# COMPACT_ATOMS: atom_id res chain seq x y z
N MET A 1 -1.01 -25.44 8.90
CA MET A 1 -2.43 -25.60 8.47
C MET A 1 -3.26 -24.31 8.41
N LYS A 2 -2.71 -23.08 8.51
CA LYS A 2 -3.49 -21.82 8.43
C LYS A 2 -3.26 -20.95 7.18
N TRP A 3 -2.50 -21.41 6.17
CA TRP A 3 -2.10 -20.59 5.02
C TRP A 3 -2.71 -21.02 3.66
N LEU A 4 -3.60 -22.01 3.64
CA LEU A 4 -4.17 -22.53 2.38
C LEU A 4 -5.26 -21.65 1.74
N ILE A 5 -5.85 -20.71 2.47
CA ILE A 5 -7.07 -20.01 2.04
C ILE A 5 -6.76 -18.86 1.06
N VAL A 6 -5.55 -18.29 1.11
CA VAL A 6 -5.18 -17.11 0.33
C VAL A 6 -4.86 -17.45 -1.13
N ALA A 7 -4.18 -18.58 -1.35
CA ALA A 7 -3.76 -19.01 -2.68
C ALA A 7 -4.94 -19.44 -3.57
N HIS A 8 -6.04 -19.93 -2.97
CA HIS A 8 -7.14 -20.53 -3.74
C HIS A 8 -8.05 -19.49 -4.42
N LEU A 9 -8.10 -18.25 -3.92
CA LEU A 9 -9.00 -17.20 -4.44
C LEU A 9 -8.43 -16.41 -5.62
N PHE A 10 -7.14 -16.57 -5.95
CA PHE A 10 -6.50 -15.82 -7.03
C PHE A 10 -6.51 -16.55 -8.39
N LEU A 11 -6.79 -17.87 -8.40
CA LEU A 11 -6.70 -18.69 -9.62
C LEU A 11 -7.93 -18.66 -10.55
N GLN A 12 -9.04 -18.03 -10.19
CA GLN A 12 -10.30 -18.18 -10.95
C GLN A 12 -10.70 -17.04 -11.90
N SER A 13 -9.97 -15.91 -11.99
CA SER A 13 -10.40 -14.78 -12.84
C SER A 13 -9.51 -14.52 -14.07
N GLY A 14 -9.01 -15.59 -14.71
CA GLY A 14 -8.27 -15.50 -15.96
C GLY A 14 -9.14 -15.05 -17.14
N ARG A 15 -9.13 -13.75 -17.48
CA ARG A 15 -9.49 -13.25 -18.82
C ARG A 15 -8.35 -12.42 -19.39
N ARG A 16 -7.65 -13.02 -20.36
CA ARG A 16 -6.63 -12.37 -21.20
C ARG A 16 -7.29 -11.25 -22.02
N ARG A 17 -6.72 -10.04 -22.00
CA ARG A 17 -6.92 -9.05 -23.06
C ARG A 17 -5.57 -8.53 -23.55
N ARG A 18 -5.51 -8.44 -24.87
CA ARG A 18 -4.37 -8.11 -25.75
C ARG A 18 -3.92 -6.66 -25.51
N LEU A 19 -2.63 -6.48 -25.23
CA LEU A 19 -1.99 -5.16 -25.13
C LEU A 19 -1.87 -4.57 -26.55
N MET A 20 -2.43 -3.37 -26.77
CA MET A 20 -2.15 -2.57 -27.96
C MET A 20 -0.92 -1.70 -27.67
N MET A 21 0.07 -1.79 -28.56
CA MET A 21 1.26 -0.93 -28.57
C MET A 21 0.86 0.42 -29.16
N MET A 22 1.29 1.52 -28.53
CA MET A 22 1.25 2.87 -29.10
C MET A 22 2.69 3.35 -29.26
N ASP A 23 3.04 3.71 -30.48
CA ASP A 23 4.36 4.22 -30.85
C ASP A 23 4.58 5.61 -30.23
N ALA A 24 5.76 5.80 -29.64
CA ALA A 24 6.19 7.07 -29.06
C ALA A 24 6.91 7.90 -30.11
N GLU A 25 6.32 9.04 -30.50
CA GLU A 25 7.00 10.03 -31.35
C GLU A 25 8.03 10.82 -30.54
N HIS A 26 9.17 11.05 -31.19
CA HIS A 26 10.37 11.67 -30.67
C HIS A 26 10.30 13.19 -30.88
N SER A 27 10.37 13.99 -29.82
CA SER A 27 10.52 15.45 -29.93
C SER A 27 11.72 15.93 -29.12
N ASP A 28 12.71 16.48 -29.82
CA ASP A 28 13.93 17.09 -29.31
C ASP A 28 13.64 18.28 -28.39
N LEU A 29 14.22 18.26 -27.18
CA LEU A 29 14.34 19.45 -26.33
C LEU A 29 15.80 19.60 -25.87
N ARG A 30 16.38 20.75 -26.22
CA ARG A 30 17.75 21.18 -25.93
C ARG A 30 17.92 21.44 -24.43
N ALA A 31 18.90 20.78 -23.80
CA ALA A 31 19.25 20.97 -22.40
C ALA A 31 20.04 22.28 -22.18
N SER A 32 19.69 23.00 -21.11
CA SER A 32 20.37 24.22 -20.63
C SER A 32 21.36 23.87 -19.50
N PRO A 33 22.48 24.58 -19.30
CA PRO A 33 23.64 24.06 -18.56
C PRO A 33 23.57 24.08 -17.02
N ASP A 34 22.46 24.47 -16.39
CA ASP A 34 22.39 24.70 -14.93
C ASP A 34 21.62 23.63 -14.12
N ASP A 35 21.34 22.46 -14.72
CA ASP A 35 20.83 21.31 -13.97
C ASP A 35 21.95 20.67 -13.14
N ALA A 36 22.19 21.21 -11.95
CA ALA A 36 23.00 20.57 -10.92
C ALA A 36 22.37 19.21 -10.57
N ILE A 37 22.95 18.15 -11.13
CA ILE A 37 22.61 16.75 -10.87
C ILE A 37 22.68 16.52 -9.36
N ARG A 38 21.51 16.36 -8.71
CA ARG A 38 21.44 15.80 -7.37
C ARG A 38 22.06 14.41 -7.42
N VAL A 39 23.26 14.27 -6.87
CA VAL A 39 23.95 12.99 -6.73
C VAL A 39 23.09 12.13 -5.80
N THR A 40 22.36 11.19 -6.38
CA THR A 40 21.60 10.17 -5.65
C THR A 40 22.59 9.19 -5.04
N THR A 41 22.53 9.03 -3.72
CA THR A 41 23.37 8.08 -2.99
C THR A 41 22.99 6.65 -3.41
N PRO A 42 23.91 5.69 -3.50
CA PRO A 42 23.59 4.29 -3.86
C PRO A 42 22.53 3.64 -2.96
N ALA A 43 22.40 4.12 -1.72
CA ALA A 43 21.37 3.69 -0.76
C ALA A 43 19.94 4.15 -1.16
N ASP A 44 19.79 5.38 -1.67
CA ASP A 44 18.50 5.92 -2.13
C ASP A 44 18.07 5.25 -3.43
N ALA A 45 19.03 4.94 -4.31
CA ALA A 45 18.80 4.17 -5.53
C ALA A 45 18.38 2.72 -5.23
N GLY A 46 18.87 2.12 -4.15
CA GLY A 46 18.44 0.80 -3.65
C GLY A 46 16.99 0.80 -3.16
N GLN A 47 16.59 1.86 -2.43
CA GLN A 47 15.23 2.03 -1.91
C GLN A 47 14.21 2.36 -3.03
N GLN A 48 14.62 3.15 -4.03
CA GLN A 48 13.79 3.52 -5.19
C GLN A 48 13.65 2.39 -6.22
N ARG A 49 14.67 1.53 -6.39
CA ARG A 49 14.65 0.42 -7.37
C ARG A 49 13.89 -0.83 -6.90
N LEU A 50 13.57 -0.92 -5.60
CA LEU A 50 12.69 -1.92 -5.01
C LEU A 50 11.23 -1.46 -4.95
N THR A 51 10.84 -0.41 -5.69
CA THR A 51 9.42 -0.16 -5.98
C THR A 51 8.88 -1.35 -6.77
N ALA A 52 8.40 -2.31 -6.00
CA ALA A 52 8.09 -3.66 -6.39
C ALA A 52 7.13 -3.68 -7.59
N THR A 53 7.13 -4.77 -8.33
CA THR A 53 6.21 -5.07 -9.45
C THR A 53 4.75 -4.63 -9.21
N TYR A 54 4.31 -4.58 -7.95
CA TYR A 54 2.95 -4.21 -7.52
C TYR A 54 2.79 -2.76 -7.02
N GLY A 55 3.88 -2.00 -6.93
CA GLY A 55 3.89 -0.59 -6.52
C GLY A 55 3.70 -0.34 -5.02
N LEU A 56 3.75 -1.38 -4.17
CA LEU A 56 3.62 -1.25 -2.72
C LEU A 56 4.78 -0.42 -2.17
N ARG A 57 4.46 0.68 -1.48
CA ARG A 57 5.43 1.55 -0.82
C ARG A 57 5.49 1.36 0.68
N ALA A 58 4.33 1.15 1.32
CA ALA A 58 4.25 0.97 2.76
C ALA A 58 2.94 0.29 3.16
N LEU A 59 2.92 -0.26 4.38
CA LEU A 59 1.71 -0.46 5.16
C LEU A 59 1.66 0.54 6.30
N ALA A 60 0.48 1.07 6.55
CA ALA A 60 0.23 2.03 7.61
C ALA A 60 -0.94 1.55 8.47
N THR A 61 -0.93 2.00 9.72
CA THR A 61 -2.03 1.83 10.64
C THR A 61 -2.48 3.20 11.12
N VAL A 62 -3.78 3.47 11.12
CA VAL A 62 -4.35 4.74 11.59
C VAL A 62 -5.36 4.44 12.70
N VAL A 63 -5.33 5.22 13.77
CA VAL A 63 -6.25 5.09 14.92
C VAL A 63 -6.93 6.41 15.21
N PHE A 64 -8.13 6.35 15.79
CA PHE A 64 -8.76 7.52 16.38
C PHE A 64 -8.44 7.60 17.88
N ASP A 65 -7.94 8.76 18.28
CA ASP A 65 -7.69 9.19 19.64
C ASP A 65 -8.63 10.34 19.98
N ILE A 66 -9.11 10.40 21.22
CA ILE A 66 -10.11 11.40 21.60
C ILE A 66 -9.52 12.80 21.75
N ASP A 67 -8.25 12.89 22.15
CA ASP A 67 -7.58 14.15 22.45
C ASP A 67 -6.87 14.68 21.20
N SER A 68 -6.24 13.79 20.43
CA SER A 68 -5.49 14.16 19.22
C SER A 68 -6.25 13.94 17.91
N GLY A 69 -7.42 13.29 17.95
CA GLY A 69 -8.15 12.89 16.74
C GLY A 69 -7.47 11.73 16.01
N GLN A 70 -7.55 11.75 14.68
CA GLN A 70 -6.99 10.74 13.79
C GLN A 70 -5.47 10.86 13.75
N LYS A 71 -4.75 9.76 14.02
CA LYS A 71 -3.28 9.74 13.94
C LYS A 71 -2.74 8.45 13.35
N LEU A 72 -1.59 8.57 12.71
CA LEU A 72 -0.80 7.43 12.27
C LEU A 72 -0.23 6.70 13.50
N ASP A 73 -0.56 5.42 13.64
CA ASP A 73 -0.17 4.53 14.75
C ASP A 73 1.10 3.75 14.43
N ALA A 74 1.21 3.26 13.19
CA ALA A 74 2.36 2.50 12.72
C ALA A 74 2.58 2.70 11.22
N LEU A 75 3.84 2.58 10.80
CA LEU A 75 4.26 2.66 9.40
C LEU A 75 5.38 1.67 9.15
N TYR A 76 5.25 0.87 8.09
CA TYR A 76 6.24 -0.11 7.68
C TYR A 76 6.45 -0.10 6.16
N PRO A 77 7.70 -0.08 5.67
CA PRO A 77 8.93 0.07 6.44
C PRO A 77 9.02 1.49 7.04
N PRO A 78 9.71 1.68 8.19
CA PRO A 78 9.89 3.01 8.77
C PRO A 78 10.68 3.95 7.85
N THR A 79 11.46 3.38 6.91
CA THR A 79 12.26 4.08 5.91
C THR A 79 11.56 4.23 4.56
N CYS A 80 10.22 4.15 4.51
CA CYS A 80 9.48 4.23 3.24
C CYS A 80 9.54 5.62 2.56
N GLY A 81 10.02 6.65 3.26
CA GLY A 81 10.26 7.99 2.69
C GLY A 81 9.00 8.80 2.39
N LEU A 82 7.87 8.52 3.06
CA LEU A 82 6.66 9.35 2.96
C LEU A 82 6.88 10.69 3.70
N SER A 83 6.47 11.79 3.08
CA SER A 83 6.53 13.11 3.71
C SER A 83 5.58 13.25 4.91
N GLU A 84 5.85 14.18 5.82
CA GLU A 84 4.94 14.45 6.95
C GLU A 84 3.56 14.94 6.49
N ALA A 85 3.51 15.71 5.39
CA ALA A 85 2.25 16.10 4.76
C ALA A 85 1.47 14.88 4.22
N ALA A 86 2.16 13.90 3.65
CA ALA A 86 1.56 12.66 3.17
C ALA A 86 1.03 11.80 4.33
N LYS A 87 1.80 11.66 5.41
CA LYS A 87 1.37 10.94 6.62
C LYS A 87 0.13 11.58 7.25
N THR A 88 0.11 12.91 7.34
CA THR A 88 -1.03 13.68 7.84
C THR A 88 -2.25 13.47 6.95
N SER A 89 -2.09 13.59 5.63
CA SER A 89 -3.18 13.34 4.66
C SER A 89 -3.72 11.91 4.77
N LEU A 90 -2.83 10.92 4.90
CA LEU A 90 -3.21 9.52 5.05
C LEU A 90 -4.02 9.29 6.32
N ALA A 91 -3.60 9.86 7.46
CA ALA A 91 -4.32 9.77 8.71
C ALA A 91 -5.74 10.36 8.60
N HIS A 92 -5.88 11.51 7.94
CA HIS A 92 -7.17 12.17 7.73
C HIS A 92 -8.14 11.41 6.80
N LEU A 93 -7.59 10.68 5.83
CA LEU A 93 -8.37 9.99 4.81
C LEU A 93 -8.71 8.55 5.19
N ALA A 94 -7.94 7.91 6.09
CA ALA A 94 -8.10 6.50 6.43
C ALA A 94 -9.30 6.22 7.36
N LEU A 95 -9.94 7.23 7.94
CA LEU A 95 -11.12 7.07 8.79
C LEU A 95 -12.36 7.69 8.10
N PRO A 96 -13.48 6.95 7.98
CA PRO A 96 -14.73 7.51 7.48
C PRO A 96 -15.21 8.69 8.35
N HIS A 97 -15.68 9.76 7.72
CA HIS A 97 -16.12 10.97 8.43
C HIS A 97 -17.47 10.81 9.14
N SER A 98 -18.26 9.80 8.75
CA SER A 98 -19.56 9.52 9.34
C SER A 98 -19.45 8.40 10.37
N ASN A 99 -19.86 8.69 11.61
CA ASN A 99 -19.93 7.70 12.68
C ASN A 99 -21.21 6.85 12.62
N ASN A 100 -22.10 7.10 11.65
CA ASN A 100 -23.32 6.31 11.44
C ASN A 100 -23.04 4.97 10.75
N GLN A 101 -21.77 4.59 10.55
CA GLN A 101 -21.45 3.28 9.99
C GLN A 101 -21.80 2.18 11.01
N ASP A 102 -22.46 1.15 10.49
CA ASP A 102 -22.72 -0.10 11.21
C ASP A 102 -21.40 -0.70 11.70
N GLU A 103 -21.45 -1.36 12.85
CA GLU A 103 -20.33 -2.11 13.42
C GLU A 103 -19.80 -3.13 12.41
N GLY A 104 -18.48 -3.15 12.18
CA GLY A 104 -17.85 -4.04 11.22
C GLY A 104 -16.64 -3.46 10.50
N ASP A 105 -16.36 -4.08 9.34
CA ASP A 105 -15.23 -3.78 8.48
C ASP A 105 -15.71 -3.07 7.19
N THR A 106 -15.08 -1.95 6.86
CA THR A 106 -15.33 -1.18 5.63
C THR A 106 -14.05 -1.08 4.81
N GLN A 107 -14.12 -1.42 3.52
CA GLN A 107 -13.01 -1.26 2.59
C GLN A 107 -13.26 -0.08 1.63
N PHE A 108 -12.24 0.73 1.40
CA PHE A 108 -12.31 1.84 0.44
C PHE A 108 -10.91 2.24 -0.03
N THR A 109 -10.85 3.04 -1.10
CA THR A 109 -9.59 3.55 -1.66
C THR A 109 -9.56 5.06 -1.57
N VAL A 110 -8.42 5.60 -1.14
CA VAL A 110 -8.15 7.04 -1.07
C VAL A 110 -6.98 7.39 -1.96
N ARG A 111 -6.89 8.67 -2.33
CA ARG A 111 -5.78 9.22 -3.10
C ARG A 111 -5.21 10.40 -2.35
N PHE A 112 -3.89 10.50 -2.30
CA PHE A 112 -3.19 11.58 -1.62
C PHE A 112 -1.86 11.83 -2.31
N ARG A 113 -1.29 13.01 -2.08
CA ARG A 113 -0.01 13.41 -2.67
C ARG A 113 1.11 13.22 -1.66
N ASP A 114 2.23 12.67 -2.12
CA ASP A 114 3.51 12.70 -1.42
C ASP A 114 4.26 13.96 -1.84
N ALA A 115 3.80 15.11 -1.33
CA ALA A 115 4.44 16.40 -1.58
C ALA A 115 5.52 16.63 -0.52
N SER A 116 6.75 16.87 -0.98
CA SER A 116 7.76 17.54 -0.16
C SER A 116 7.55 19.05 -0.27
N ASP A 117 8.00 19.80 0.75
CA ASP A 117 7.75 21.25 0.89
C ASP A 117 8.23 22.10 -0.31
N GLU A 118 9.09 21.55 -1.17
CA GLU A 118 9.78 22.28 -2.23
C GLU A 118 9.06 22.27 -3.60
N SER A 119 8.05 21.41 -3.84
CA SER A 119 7.33 21.38 -5.13
C SER A 119 6.03 20.56 -5.13
N VAL A 120 4.89 21.24 -5.11
CA VAL A 120 3.56 20.61 -5.26
C VAL A 120 3.37 20.05 -6.69
N ALA A 121 3.99 20.67 -7.70
CA ALA A 121 3.83 20.31 -9.10
C ALA A 121 4.44 18.94 -9.47
N LEU A 122 5.43 18.48 -8.70
CA LEU A 122 6.12 17.19 -8.90
C LEU A 122 5.75 16.15 -7.83
N SER A 123 4.73 16.42 -7.02
CA SER A 123 4.32 15.51 -5.95
C SER A 123 3.74 14.21 -6.50
N ASP A 124 4.25 13.08 -6.01
CA ASP A 124 3.79 11.76 -6.45
C ASP A 124 2.35 11.52 -5.97
N LEU A 125 1.48 11.09 -6.89
CA LEU A 125 0.14 10.66 -6.54
C LEU A 125 0.18 9.22 -6.01
N LEU A 126 -0.20 9.04 -4.75
CA LEU A 126 -0.30 7.73 -4.09
C LEU A 126 -1.75 7.31 -3.86
N PHE A 127 -1.92 5.99 -3.72
CA PHE A 127 -3.18 5.33 -3.44
C PHE A 127 -3.10 4.66 -2.09
N GLY A 128 -4.08 4.90 -1.22
CA GLY A 128 -4.26 4.21 0.05
C GLY A 128 -5.44 3.24 -0.08
N PHE A 129 -5.17 1.95 0.02
CA PHE A 129 -6.22 0.92 0.12
C PHE A 129 -6.49 0.64 1.58
N VAL A 130 -7.69 0.96 2.04
CA VAL A 130 -8.03 1.03 3.46
C VAL A 130 -8.95 -0.12 3.83
N LEU A 131 -8.63 -0.81 4.91
CA LEU A 131 -9.56 -1.63 5.68
C LEU A 131 -9.76 -0.97 7.05
N PHE A 132 -10.91 -0.34 7.22
CA PHE A 132 -11.32 0.29 8.46
C PHE A 132 -12.18 -0.67 9.27
N ARG A 133 -11.91 -0.78 10.58
CA ARG A 133 -12.70 -1.54 11.54
C ARG A 133 -13.28 -0.61 12.60
N GLN A 134 -14.59 -0.71 12.78
CA GLN A 134 -15.31 -0.10 13.88
C GLN A 134 -16.00 -1.18 14.72
N GLN A 135 -15.67 -1.23 16.00
CA GLN A 135 -16.26 -2.18 16.95
C GLN A 135 -16.68 -1.46 18.22
N LYS A 136 -17.78 -1.89 18.84
CA LYS A 136 -18.15 -1.37 20.16
C LYS A 136 -17.14 -1.84 21.19
N ASP A 137 -16.66 -0.91 21.99
CA ASP A 137 -15.69 -1.18 23.03
C ASP A 137 -16.02 -0.33 24.26
N ALA A 138 -16.65 -0.96 25.25
CA ALA A 138 -17.05 -0.32 26.49
C ALA A 138 -15.87 0.09 27.38
N SER A 139 -14.67 -0.46 27.12
CA SER A 139 -13.46 -0.06 27.85
C SER A 139 -12.91 1.30 27.38
N ARG A 140 -13.36 1.80 26.23
CA ARG A 140 -12.93 3.10 25.68
C ARG A 140 -13.95 4.19 26.02
N THR A 141 -13.45 5.39 26.33
CA THR A 141 -14.25 6.56 26.73
C THR A 141 -15.36 6.92 25.73
N ARG A 142 -15.14 6.66 24.43
CA ARG A 142 -16.10 6.94 23.36
C ARG A 142 -17.02 5.76 23.01
N GLY A 143 -16.81 4.60 23.63
CA GLY A 143 -17.59 3.39 23.38
C GLY A 143 -17.26 2.65 22.09
N TYR A 144 -16.25 3.09 21.31
CA TYR A 144 -15.87 2.48 20.05
C TYR A 144 -14.36 2.35 19.87
N PHE A 145 -13.94 1.20 19.36
CA PHE A 145 -12.65 0.97 18.75
C PHE A 145 -12.71 1.33 17.26
N GLN A 146 -11.85 2.26 16.83
CA GLN A 146 -11.74 2.70 15.44
C GLN A 146 -10.28 2.61 15.00
N LYS A 147 -10.00 1.74 14.02
CA LYS A 147 -8.65 1.49 13.52
C LYS A 147 -8.68 1.10 12.06
N ALA A 148 -7.74 1.61 11.28
CA ALA A 148 -7.58 1.31 9.87
C ALA A 148 -6.21 0.69 9.58
N LEU A 149 -6.21 -0.34 8.74
CA LEU A 149 -5.03 -0.86 8.05
C LEU A 149 -5.02 -0.26 6.63
N VAL A 150 -3.89 0.28 6.21
CA VAL A 150 -3.76 0.94 4.90
C VAL A 150 -2.57 0.39 4.12
N LEU A 151 -2.79 -0.01 2.86
CA LEU A 151 -1.72 -0.32 1.91
C LEU A 151 -1.48 0.91 1.04
N VAL A 152 -0.28 1.44 1.11
CA VAL A 152 0.15 2.62 0.33
C VAL A 152 0.85 2.15 -0.92
N SER A 153 0.37 2.59 -2.08
CA SER A 153 0.86 2.14 -3.39
C SER A 153 1.02 3.30 -4.36
N ALA A 154 2.03 3.22 -5.22
CA ALA A 154 2.19 4.07 -6.39
C ALA A 154 1.34 3.60 -7.60
N LYS A 155 0.73 2.41 -7.51
CA LYS A 155 -0.10 1.82 -8.57
C LYS A 155 -1.56 1.63 -8.12
N PRO A 156 -2.55 1.98 -8.97
CA PRO A 156 -3.97 1.87 -8.65
C PRO A 156 -4.52 0.43 -8.83
N TYR A 157 -3.86 -0.59 -8.28
CA TYR A 157 -4.32 -1.98 -8.39
C TYR A 157 -5.44 -2.30 -7.39
N VAL A 158 -6.62 -1.71 -7.60
CA VAL A 158 -7.78 -1.79 -6.70
C VAL A 158 -8.15 -3.23 -6.37
N ASP A 159 -8.40 -4.07 -7.39
CA ASP A 159 -8.85 -5.44 -7.18
C ASP A 159 -7.82 -6.32 -6.47
N LEU A 160 -6.53 -6.09 -6.71
CA LEU A 160 -5.45 -6.80 -6.04
C LEU A 160 -5.46 -6.45 -4.56
N TYR A 161 -5.36 -5.17 -4.24
CA TYR A 161 -5.19 -4.74 -2.86
C TYR A 161 -6.48 -4.87 -2.03
N ASP A 162 -7.67 -4.82 -2.64
CA ASP A 162 -8.93 -5.19 -2.00
C ASP A 162 -8.90 -6.64 -1.52
N ARG A 163 -8.52 -7.59 -2.41
CA ARG A 163 -8.39 -9.01 -2.06
C ARG A 163 -7.32 -9.26 -1.00
N VAL A 164 -6.18 -8.56 -1.10
CA VAL A 164 -5.11 -8.64 -0.11
C VAL A 164 -5.63 -8.22 1.26
N LEU A 165 -6.30 -7.07 1.36
CA LEU A 165 -6.89 -6.57 2.60
C LEU A 165 -7.91 -7.54 3.21
N ARG A 166 -8.75 -8.19 2.39
CA ARG A 166 -9.71 -9.20 2.90
C ARG A 166 -9.00 -10.38 3.56
N VAL A 167 -7.82 -10.71 3.09
CA VAL A 167 -7.00 -11.81 3.59
C VAL A 167 -6.21 -11.41 4.83
N ILE A 168 -5.46 -10.30 4.76
CA ILE A 168 -4.55 -9.91 5.83
C ILE A 168 -5.27 -9.19 6.97
N GLY A 169 -6.44 -8.60 6.70
CA GLY A 169 -7.22 -7.83 7.66
C GLY A 169 -7.52 -8.60 8.95
N PRO A 170 -8.16 -9.78 8.88
CA PRO A 170 -8.43 -10.59 10.06
C PRO A 170 -7.17 -10.95 10.85
N LEU A 171 -6.06 -11.23 10.15
CA LEU A 171 -4.77 -11.52 10.79
C LEU A 171 -4.21 -10.28 11.49
N PHE A 172 -4.21 -9.13 10.82
CA PHE A 172 -3.73 -7.86 11.37
C PHE A 172 -4.52 -7.44 12.61
N PHE A 173 -5.84 -7.53 12.61
CA PHE A 173 -6.62 -7.16 13.80
C PHE A 173 -6.52 -8.17 14.95
N THR A 174 -5.97 -9.36 14.70
CA THR A 174 -5.67 -10.36 15.74
C THR A 174 -4.23 -10.21 16.27
N ALA A 175 -3.27 -10.02 15.35
CA ALA A 175 -1.84 -9.99 15.65
C ALA A 175 -1.31 -8.58 15.92
N GLY A 176 -1.97 -7.53 15.44
CA GLY A 176 -1.52 -6.15 15.58
C GLY A 176 -0.38 -5.75 14.64
N PRO A 177 0.29 -4.62 14.93
CA PRO A 177 1.32 -4.02 14.06
C PRO A 177 2.53 -4.91 13.78
N GLN A 178 2.85 -5.89 14.63
CA GLN A 178 3.95 -6.82 14.36
C GLN A 178 3.76 -7.67 13.09
N ALA A 179 2.53 -7.80 12.58
CA ALA A 179 2.26 -8.51 11.34
C ALA A 179 2.68 -7.71 10.08
N LEU A 180 2.91 -6.39 10.19
CA LEU A 180 3.15 -5.54 9.03
C LEU A 180 4.42 -5.91 8.26
N ASP A 181 5.50 -6.24 8.98
CA ASP A 181 6.77 -6.63 8.38
C ASP A 181 6.65 -7.90 7.53
N ALA A 182 6.10 -8.96 8.13
CA ALA A 182 5.88 -10.22 7.45
C ALA A 182 4.97 -10.07 6.21
N VAL A 183 3.92 -9.25 6.30
CA VAL A 183 3.01 -8.97 5.17
C VAL A 183 3.73 -8.18 4.07
N TYR A 184 4.45 -7.11 4.41
CA TYR A 184 5.17 -6.28 3.45
C TYR A 184 6.18 -7.11 2.65
N ASN A 185 7.01 -7.88 3.34
CA ASN A 185 8.03 -8.71 2.71
C ASN A 185 7.41 -9.82 1.86
N ASN A 186 6.30 -10.41 2.29
CA ASN A 186 5.58 -11.41 1.50
C ASN A 186 5.08 -10.84 0.17
N ILE A 187 4.44 -9.66 0.19
CA ILE A 187 3.92 -9.00 -1.02
C ILE A 187 5.07 -8.67 -1.98
N ASN A 188 6.18 -8.16 -1.46
CA ASN A 188 7.35 -7.83 -2.28
C ASN A 188 8.04 -9.07 -2.87
N ALA A 189 7.92 -10.23 -2.22
CA ALA A 189 8.49 -11.50 -2.69
C ALA A 189 7.65 -12.20 -3.77
N TRP A 190 6.43 -11.73 -4.10
CA TRP A 190 5.56 -12.41 -5.08
C TRP A 190 6.18 -12.58 -6.48
N TYR A 191 7.19 -11.78 -6.84
CA TYR A 191 7.87 -11.88 -8.14
C TYR A 191 9.05 -12.88 -8.17
N GLU A 192 9.61 -13.28 -7.02
CA GLU A 192 10.68 -14.29 -7.00
C GLU A 192 10.17 -15.67 -7.46
N ALA A 193 8.87 -15.92 -7.37
CA ALA A 193 8.24 -17.15 -7.81
C ALA A 193 8.13 -17.31 -9.34
N LEU A 194 8.32 -16.25 -10.14
CA LEU A 194 8.08 -16.26 -11.60
C LEU A 194 9.35 -16.34 -12.46
N LEU A 195 10.52 -15.96 -11.93
CA LEU A 195 11.77 -15.89 -12.71
C LEU A 195 12.66 -17.14 -12.66
N LEU A 196 12.33 -18.16 -11.87
CA LEU A 196 13.08 -19.43 -11.82
C LEU A 196 12.50 -20.53 -12.73
N SER A 197 11.58 -20.19 -13.64
CA SER A 197 11.05 -21.11 -14.65
C SER A 197 11.76 -20.92 -15.99
N THR A 198 12.92 -21.55 -16.18
CA THR A 198 13.64 -21.58 -17.46
C THR A 198 12.96 -22.44 -18.54
N ASP A 199 11.90 -23.19 -18.23
CA ASP A 199 11.34 -24.20 -19.16
C ASP A 199 9.91 -23.91 -19.65
N GLY A 200 9.43 -22.66 -19.58
CA GLY A 200 8.12 -22.28 -20.13
C GLY A 200 6.90 -22.89 -19.43
N VAL A 201 7.12 -23.57 -18.29
CA VAL A 201 6.06 -24.06 -17.40
C VAL A 201 6.03 -23.15 -16.17
N VAL A 202 5.01 -22.31 -16.07
CA VAL A 202 4.76 -21.51 -14.86
C VAL A 202 4.45 -22.47 -13.70
N VAL A 203 5.47 -22.86 -12.96
CA VAL A 203 5.33 -23.61 -11.71
C VAL A 203 5.05 -22.59 -10.62
N PHE A 204 3.81 -22.51 -10.15
CA PHE A 204 3.52 -21.86 -8.87
C PHE A 204 4.19 -22.71 -7.78
N ARG A 205 5.42 -22.38 -7.40
CA ARG A 205 5.98 -22.91 -6.16
C ARG A 205 5.22 -22.27 -5.01
N SER A 206 4.26 -23.01 -4.48
CA SER A 206 3.80 -22.82 -3.11
C SER A 206 5.05 -22.89 -2.22
N LEU A 207 5.44 -21.77 -1.60
CA LEU A 207 6.33 -21.84 -0.45
C LEU A 207 5.53 -22.54 0.67
N CYS A 208 5.71 -23.86 0.77
CA CYS A 208 5.34 -24.66 1.91
C CYS A 208 6.49 -24.69 2.91
#